data_AF-A0A9P6ST75-F1
#
_entry.id   AF-A0A9P6ST75-F1
#
_cell.length_a   1.000
_cell.length_b   1.000
_cell.length_c   1.000
_cell.angle_alpha   90.00
_cell.angle_beta   90.00
_cell.angle_gamma   90.00
#
_symmetry.space_group_name_H-M   'P 1'
#
loop_
_entity.id
_entity.type
_entity.pdbx_description
1 polymer ?
#
loop_
_entity_poly.entity_id
_entity_poly.type
_entity_poly.pdbx_seq_one_letter_code
_entity_poly.pdbx_strand_id
1 'polypeptide(L)'
;MRLIKQNDDDLAAGEAMRGGFIGAVKYSTVALFIGGVLQASSPRFRAIKTPQKGWLMVAAALGGFGNGSDTAFTNFERRDREMQIRIANQKRHDILYGNPNTEQKQTAAASLSTPENSAPSA
;
A
#
# COMPACT_ATOMS: atom_id res chain seq x y z
N MET A 1 0.84 0.50 20.49
CA MET A 1 1.42 1.16 19.28
C MET A 1 2.09 0.19 18.29
N ARG A 2 2.66 -0.94 18.73
CA ARG A 2 3.37 -1.89 17.84
C ARG A 2 2.48 -2.68 16.86
N LEU A 3 1.23 -2.97 17.23
CA LEU A 3 0.26 -3.71 16.41
C LEU A 3 -0.25 -2.92 15.20
N ILE A 4 -0.42 -1.60 15.36
CA ILE A 4 -0.90 -0.73 14.26
C ILE A 4 0.19 -0.62 13.17
N LYS A 5 1.46 -0.47 13.60
CA LYS A 5 2.60 -0.41 12.68
C LYS A 5 2.82 -1.71 11.90
N GLN A 6 2.60 -2.87 12.52
CA GLN A 6 2.71 -4.17 11.82
C GLN A 6 1.68 -4.32 10.70
N ASN A 7 0.43 -3.86 10.91
CA ASN A 7 -0.59 -3.92 9.86
C ASN A 7 -0.23 -3.02 8.67
N ASP A 8 0.32 -1.84 8.92
CA ASP A 8 0.73 -0.93 7.85
C ASP A 8 1.93 -1.48 7.07
N ASP A 9 2.90 -2.09 7.76
CA ASP A 9 4.05 -2.75 7.15
C ASP A 9 3.61 -3.96 6.27
N ASP A 10 2.63 -4.75 6.72
CA ASP A 10 2.09 -5.89 5.97
C ASP A 10 1.27 -5.45 4.74
N LEU A 11 0.52 -4.36 4.85
CA LEU A 11 -0.22 -3.77 3.71
C LEU A 11 0.73 -3.21 2.65
N ALA A 12 1.77 -2.48 3.09
CA ALA A 12 2.78 -1.93 2.19
C ALA A 12 3.58 -3.05 1.49
N ALA A 13 3.95 -4.10 2.22
CA ALA A 13 4.59 -5.29 1.66
C ALA A 13 3.71 -6.00 0.64
N GLY A 14 2.41 -6.12 0.89
CA GLY A 14 1.44 -6.71 -0.04
C GLY A 14 1.31 -5.92 -1.35
N GLU A 15 1.27 -4.59 -1.26
CA GLU A 15 1.18 -3.71 -2.43
C GLU A 15 2.48 -3.71 -3.25
N ALA A 16 3.62 -3.77 -2.57
CA ALA A 16 4.93 -3.93 -3.18
C ALA A 16 5.13 -5.27 -3.87
N MET A 17 4.70 -6.37 -3.26
CA MET A 17 4.75 -7.69 -3.90
C MET A 17 3.87 -7.75 -5.14
N ARG A 18 2.69 -7.12 -5.12
CA ARG A 18 1.82 -7.00 -6.31
C ARG A 18 2.48 -6.14 -7.39
N GLY A 19 3.03 -4.99 -7.02
CA GLY A 19 3.79 -4.14 -7.94
C GLY A 19 4.97 -4.85 -8.56
N GLY A 20 5.74 -5.56 -7.75
CA GLY A 20 6.87 -6.38 -8.18
C GLY A 20 6.44 -7.52 -9.08
N PHE A 21 5.35 -8.24 -8.78
CA PHE A 21 4.84 -9.28 -9.66
C PHE A 21 4.46 -8.74 -11.04
N ILE A 22 3.74 -7.61 -11.09
CA ILE A 22 3.38 -6.94 -12.34
C ILE A 22 4.65 -6.51 -13.10
N GLY A 23 5.63 -5.94 -12.39
CA GLY A 23 6.91 -5.57 -12.96
C GLY A 23 7.68 -6.76 -13.54
N ALA A 24 7.74 -7.87 -12.81
CA ALA A 24 8.38 -9.11 -13.23
C ALA A 24 7.76 -9.65 -14.53
N VAL A 25 6.43 -9.66 -14.62
CA VAL A 25 5.71 -10.08 -15.83
C VAL A 25 6.07 -9.15 -17.00
N LYS A 26 6.00 -7.82 -16.82
CA LYS A 26 6.30 -6.85 -17.89
C LYS A 26 7.71 -7.03 -18.46
N TYR A 27 8.72 -7.11 -17.59
CA TYR A 27 10.11 -7.26 -18.03
C TYR A 27 10.39 -8.65 -18.58
N SER A 28 9.74 -9.70 -18.07
CA SER A 28 9.83 -11.05 -18.64
C SER A 28 9.24 -11.11 -20.06
N THR A 29 8.11 -10.43 -20.31
CA THR A 29 7.53 -10.34 -21.65
C THR A 29 8.49 -9.63 -22.62
N VAL A 30 9.11 -8.53 -22.19
CA VAL A 30 10.11 -7.81 -23.00
C VAL A 30 11.34 -8.70 -23.26
N ALA A 31 11.81 -9.44 -22.25
CA ALA A 31 12.94 -10.35 -22.39
C ALA A 31 12.65 -11.53 -23.32
N LEU A 32 11.43 -12.08 -23.32
CA LEU A 32 11.01 -13.10 -24.29
C LEU A 32 11.04 -12.55 -25.71
N PHE A 33 10.52 -11.33 -25.90
CA PHE A 33 10.49 -10.71 -27.22
C PHE A 33 11.91 -10.45 -27.74
N ILE A 34 12.76 -9.81 -26.94
CA ILE A 34 14.16 -9.56 -27.29
C ILE A 34 14.91 -10.88 -27.49
N GLY A 35 14.69 -11.87 -26.63
CA GLY A 35 15.27 -13.20 -26.74
C GLY A 35 14.88 -13.91 -28.04
N GLY A 36 13.62 -13.79 -28.46
CA GLY A 36 13.12 -14.30 -29.74
C GLY A 36 13.77 -13.60 -30.93
N VAL A 37 13.87 -12.27 -30.89
CA VAL A 37 14.54 -11.47 -31.93
C VAL A 37 16.01 -11.85 -32.03
N LEU A 38 16.74 -11.95 -30.91
CA LEU A 38 18.14 -12.34 -30.87
C LEU A 38 18.35 -13.78 -31.32
N GLN A 39 17.42 -14.68 -30.99
CA GLN A 39 17.44 -16.06 -31.46
C GLN A 39 17.18 -16.13 -32.98
N ALA A 40 16.50 -15.17 -33.58
CA ALA A 40 16.29 -15.10 -35.03
C ALA A 40 17.46 -14.43 -35.78
N SER A 41 18.03 -13.36 -35.22
CA SER A 41 18.98 -12.48 -35.93
C SER A 41 20.45 -12.70 -35.58
N SER A 42 20.77 -13.21 -34.37
CA SER A 42 22.16 -13.31 -33.89
C SER A 42 22.67 -14.75 -33.83
N PRO A 43 23.69 -15.12 -34.64
CA PRO A 43 24.28 -16.45 -34.59
C PRO A 43 25.01 -16.70 -33.26
N ARG A 44 25.56 -15.64 -32.65
CA ARG A 44 26.19 -15.71 -31.32
C ARG A 44 25.18 -16.07 -30.24
N PHE A 45 23.99 -15.47 -30.27
CA PHE A 45 22.96 -15.76 -29.29
C PHE A 45 22.38 -17.17 -29.47
N ARG A 46 22.26 -17.65 -30.71
CA ARG A 46 21.87 -19.03 -31.01
C ARG A 46 22.81 -20.05 -30.36
N ALA A 47 24.12 -19.82 -30.42
CA ALA A 47 25.15 -20.71 -29.88
C ALA A 47 25.18 -20.80 -28.34
N ILE A 48 24.52 -19.88 -27.63
CA ILE A 48 24.43 -19.92 -26.16
C ILE A 48 23.56 -21.10 -25.72
N LYS A 49 23.98 -21.78 -24.64
CA LYS A 49 23.25 -22.93 -24.08
C LYS A 49 21.91 -22.49 -23.47
N THR A 50 20.87 -23.31 -23.59
CA THR A 50 19.52 -23.03 -23.09
C THR A 50 19.46 -22.63 -21.60
N PRO A 51 20.23 -23.24 -20.68
CA PRO A 51 20.23 -22.83 -19.28
C PRO A 51 20.73 -21.39 -19.06
N GLN A 52 21.73 -20.95 -19.83
CA GLN A 52 22.26 -19.57 -19.75
C GLN A 52 21.23 -18.55 -20.26
N LYS A 53 20.43 -18.92 -21.27
CA LYS A 53 19.29 -18.10 -21.73
C LYS A 53 18.20 -18.02 -20.65
N GLY A 54 17.97 -19.10 -19.92
CA GLY A 54 17.06 -19.11 -18.77
C GLY A 54 17.47 -18.15 -17.65
N TRP A 55 18.77 -18.03 -17.36
CA TRP A 55 19.26 -17.04 -16.38
C TRP A 55 19.00 -15.60 -16.81
N LEU A 56 18.99 -15.33 -18.11
CA LEU A 56 18.65 -14.03 -18.68
C LEU A 56 17.17 -13.68 -18.40
N MET A 57 16.29 -14.67 -18.48
CA MET A 57 14.88 -14.53 -18.11
C MET A 57 14.70 -14.28 -16.61
N VAL A 58 15.43 -15.00 -15.77
CA VAL A 58 15.41 -14.78 -14.31
C VAL A 58 15.90 -13.38 -13.95
N ALA A 59 16.98 -12.91 -14.59
CA ALA A 59 17.51 -11.58 -14.38
C ALA A 59 16.50 -10.49 -14.80
N ALA A 60 15.84 -10.66 -15.93
CA ALA A 60 14.79 -9.74 -16.38
C ALA A 60 13.58 -9.74 -15.43
N ALA A 61 13.15 -10.91 -14.95
CA ALA A 61 12.07 -11.03 -13.99
C ALA A 61 12.42 -10.33 -12.65
N LEU A 62 13.62 -10.55 -12.13
CA LEU A 62 14.08 -9.91 -10.88
C LEU A 62 14.25 -8.39 -11.04
N GLY A 63 14.82 -7.93 -12.15
CA GLY A 63 14.94 -6.50 -12.44
C GLY A 63 13.57 -5.82 -12.57
N GLY A 64 12.62 -6.50 -13.21
CA GLY A 64 11.24 -6.05 -13.27
C GLY A 64 10.55 -6.07 -11.91
N PHE A 65 10.82 -7.09 -11.09
CA PHE A 65 10.28 -7.18 -9.74
C PHE A 65 10.72 -6.01 -8.88
N GLY A 66 12.02 -5.72 -8.82
CA GLY A 66 12.53 -4.59 -8.05
C GLY A 66 11.97 -3.24 -8.50
N ASN A 67 11.95 -2.99 -9.81
CA ASN A 67 11.41 -1.74 -10.35
C ASN A 67 9.91 -1.58 -10.07
N GLY A 68 9.15 -2.67 -10.21
CA GLY A 68 7.72 -2.71 -9.93
C GLY A 68 7.40 -2.55 -8.44
N SER A 69 8.19 -3.16 -7.55
CA SER A 69 7.98 -3.05 -6.10
C SER A 69 8.29 -1.64 -5.59
N ASP A 70 9.38 -1.01 -6.06
CA ASP A 70 9.74 0.36 -5.66
C ASP A 70 8.68 1.38 -6.12
N THR A 71 8.18 1.22 -7.33
CA THR A 71 7.12 2.09 -7.87
C THR A 71 5.81 1.92 -7.10
N ALA A 72 5.48 0.69 -6.67
CA ALA A 72 4.29 0.45 -5.88
C ALA A 72 4.42 0.98 -4.45
N PHE A 73 5.57 0.79 -3.79
CA PHE A 73 5.85 1.36 -2.48
C PHE A 73 5.74 2.88 -2.47
N THR A 74 6.40 3.56 -3.41
CA THR A 74 6.37 5.02 -3.50
C THR A 74 4.97 5.58 -3.78
N ASN A 75 4.15 4.84 -4.54
CA ASN A 75 2.75 5.22 -4.76
C ASN A 75 1.86 4.93 -3.55
N PHE A 76 2.13 3.87 -2.79
CA PHE A 76 1.45 3.57 -1.53
C PHE A 76 1.67 4.71 -0.52
N GLU A 77 2.91 5.14 -0.32
CA GLU A 77 3.24 6.25 0.57
C GLU A 77 2.55 7.57 0.15
N ARG A 78 2.44 7.82 -1.16
CA ARG A 78 1.73 9.00 -1.68
C ARG A 78 0.22 8.91 -1.40
N ARG A 79 -0.39 7.75 -1.70
CA ARG A 79 -1.82 7.52 -1.45
C ARG A 79 -2.18 7.59 0.02
N ASP A 80 -1.31 7.08 0.89
CA ASP A 80 -1.53 7.14 2.34
C ASP A 80 -1.53 8.58 2.84
N ARG A 81 -0.57 9.41 2.42
CA ARG A 81 -0.55 10.86 2.74
C ARG A 81 -1.81 11.57 2.23
N GLU A 82 -2.24 11.28 1.01
CA GLU A 82 -3.46 11.87 0.44
C GLU A 82 -4.73 11.44 1.22
N MET A 83 -4.81 10.18 1.66
CA MET A 83 -5.93 9.70 2.48
C MET A 83 -5.95 10.37 3.85
N GLN A 84 -4.81 10.53 4.51
CA GLN A 84 -4.73 11.22 5.79
C GLN A 84 -5.22 12.68 5.70
N ILE A 85 -4.86 13.39 4.63
CA ILE A 85 -5.35 14.76 4.38
C ILE A 85 -6.87 14.77 4.14
N ARG A 86 -7.39 13.81 3.36
CA ARG A 86 -8.83 13.71 3.11
C ARG A 86 -9.62 13.44 4.39
N ILE A 87 -9.15 12.52 5.23
CA ILE A 87 -9.77 12.20 6.52
C ILE A 87 -9.70 13.41 7.46
N ALA A 88 -8.59 14.13 7.50
CA ALA A 88 -8.46 15.34 8.30
C ALA A 88 -9.43 16.44 7.83
N ASN A 89 -9.58 16.62 6.52
CA ASN A 89 -10.53 17.57 5.94
C ASN A 89 -11.99 17.17 6.20
N GLN A 90 -12.34 15.87 6.10
CA GLN A 90 -13.66 15.38 6.46
C GLN A 90 -13.95 15.59 7.95
N LYS A 91 -13.01 15.27 8.85
CA LYS A 91 -13.17 15.55 10.29
C LYS A 91 -13.38 17.04 10.58
N ARG A 92 -12.63 17.92 9.92
CA ARG A 92 -12.83 19.37 10.04
C ARG A 92 -14.22 19.77 9.55
N HIS A 93 -14.64 19.26 8.39
CA HIS A 93 -15.96 19.54 7.85
C HIS A 93 -17.08 19.03 8.77
N ASP A 94 -16.94 17.83 9.34
CA ASP A 94 -17.90 17.25 10.28
C ASP A 94 -17.93 17.99 11.62
N ILE A 95 -16.85 18.62 12.07
CA ILE A 95 -16.87 19.47 13.27
C ILE A 95 -17.57 20.80 12.99
N LEU A 96 -17.33 21.40 11.81
CA LEU A 96 -17.91 22.70 11.47
C LEU A 96 -19.38 22.61 11.01
N TYR A 97 -19.79 21.49 10.41
CA TYR A 97 -21.13 21.33 9.83
C TYR A 97 -21.87 20.08 10.35
N GLY A 98 -21.28 19.35 11.29
CA GLY A 98 -21.92 18.24 11.99
C GLY A 98 -23.13 18.75 12.76
N ASN A 99 -24.28 18.18 12.44
CA ASN A 99 -25.59 18.53 12.96
C ASN A 99 -25.57 18.68 14.51
N PRO A 100 -26.13 19.76 15.11
CA PRO A 100 -26.12 20.01 16.56
C PRO A 100 -26.83 18.94 17.41
N ASN A 101 -27.56 18.02 16.78
CA ASN A 101 -28.27 16.93 17.46
C ASN A 101 -27.33 15.87 18.09
N THR A 102 -26.04 15.88 17.78
CA THR A 102 -25.09 14.92 18.34
C THR A 102 -24.54 15.34 19.71
N GLU A 103 -24.43 16.65 19.97
CA GLU A 103 -23.97 17.17 21.28
C GLU A 103 -25.02 16.97 22.39
N GLN A 104 -26.32 17.01 22.05
CA GLN A 104 -27.39 16.69 23.01
C GLN A 104 -27.37 15.23 23.50
N LYS A 105 -26.88 14.30 22.69
CA LYS A 105 -26.83 12.87 23.07
C LYS A 105 -25.63 12.54 23.97
N GLN A 106 -24.52 13.28 23.85
CA GLN A 106 -23.36 13.13 24.73
C GLN A 106 -23.52 13.88 26.06
N THR A 107 -24.14 15.06 26.05
CA THR A 107 -24.45 15.78 27.30
C THR A 107 -25.50 15.04 28.14
N ALA A 108 -26.52 14.45 27.52
CA ALA A 108 -27.50 13.61 28.22
C ALA A 108 -26.91 12.32 28.83
N ALA A 109 -25.87 11.75 28.21
CA ALA A 109 -25.16 10.58 28.75
C ALA A 109 -24.20 10.94 29.89
N ALA A 110 -23.63 12.15 29.88
CA ALA A 110 -22.77 12.65 30.96
C ALA A 110 -23.56 13.14 32.19
N SER A 111 -24.80 13.57 32.02
CA SER A 111 -25.68 13.96 33.15
C SER A 111 -26.31 12.77 33.88
N LEU A 112 -26.25 11.56 33.33
CA LEU A 112 -26.86 10.36 33.92
C LEU A 112 -25.89 9.55 34.80
N SER A 113 -24.61 9.95 34.88
CA SER A 113 -23.55 9.22 35.59
C SER A 113 -22.99 9.94 36.82
N THR A 114 -23.62 11.03 37.28
CA THR A 114 -23.26 11.66 38.55
C THR A 114 -24.00 10.93 39.69
N PRO A 115 -23.33 10.18 40.58
CA PRO A 115 -23.97 9.74 41.80
C PRO A 115 -24.20 10.97 42.69
N GLU A 116 -25.45 11.17 43.05
CA GLU A 116 -25.91 12.17 44.02
C GLU A 116 -25.19 11.95 45.35
N ASN A 117 -24.08 12.66 45.57
CA ASN A 117 -23.43 12.76 46.86
C ASN A 117 -24.23 13.77 47.70
N SER A 118 -25.32 13.30 48.29
CA SER A 118 -26.07 14.04 49.30
C SER A 118 -25.35 13.92 50.65
N ALA A 119 -24.52 14.92 50.98
CA ALA A 119 -24.28 15.32 52.37
C ALA A 119 -25.28 16.45 52.71
N PRO A 120 -25.81 16.58 53.95
CA PRO A 120 -24.99 17.18 55.01
C PRO A 120 -25.28 16.71 56.45
N SER A 121 -24.32 17.09 57.30
CA SER A 121 -24.26 17.17 58.77
C SER A 121 -25.56 17.37 59.58
N ALA A 122 -25.66 16.64 60.71
CA ALA A 122 -26.00 17.15 62.05
C ALA A 122 -25.50 16.16 63.11
#